data_AF-A0A7C0UR20-F1
#
_entry.id   AF-A0A7C0UR20-F1
#
_cell.length_a   1.000
_cell.length_b   1.000
_cell.length_c   1.000
_cell.angle_alpha   90.00
_cell.angle_beta   90.00
_cell.angle_gamma   90.00
#
_symmetry.space_group_name_H-M   'P 1'
#
loop_
_entity.id
_entity.type
_entity.pdbx_description
1 polymer ?
#
loop_
_entity_poly.entity_id
_entity_poly.type
_entity_poly.pdbx_seq_one_letter_code
_entity_poly.pdbx_strand_id
1 'polypeptide(L)'
;RRPVGIQVTADGFAFLLGEERELRILQKNLAEKENALIREKRKRPINITLLNRDRASRRYLSWLSLYSQYQIDFNSQESQMEEKMLIRKSPLPNFKPTTLNFKIENGKVHIT
;
A
#
# COMPACT_ATOMS: atom_id res chain seq x y z
N ARG A 1 19.98 10.46 2.42
CA ARG A 1 18.53 10.58 2.09
C ARG A 1 17.88 9.21 2.29
N ARG A 2 16.59 9.12 2.63
CA ARG A 2 15.90 7.82 2.80
C ARG A 2 15.47 7.32 1.41
N PRO A 3 15.82 6.10 0.99
CA PRO A 3 15.38 5.58 -0.30
C PRO A 3 13.85 5.42 -0.33
N VAL A 4 13.24 5.63 -1.50
CA VAL A 4 11.80 5.39 -1.72
C VAL A 4 11.67 4.38 -2.85
N GLY A 5 11.07 3.24 -2.56
CA GLY A 5 10.71 2.22 -3.54
C GLY A 5 9.22 2.29 -3.83
N ILE A 6 8.86 2.26 -5.11
CA ILE A 6 7.47 2.23 -5.55
C ILE A 6 7.25 0.95 -6.34
N GLN A 7 6.34 0.09 -5.86
CA GLN A 7 5.85 -1.06 -6.59
C GLN A 7 4.51 -0.69 -7.23
N VAL A 8 4.53 -0.50 -8.55
CA VAL A 8 3.33 -0.22 -9.33
C VAL A 8 2.66 -1.55 -9.69
N THR A 9 1.35 -1.66 -9.50
CA THR A 9 0.53 -2.84 -9.83
C THR A 9 1.00 -4.15 -9.16
N ALA A 10 1.04 -4.20 -7.83
CA ALA A 10 1.33 -5.45 -7.11
C ALA A 10 0.33 -6.57 -7.43
N ASP A 11 -0.92 -6.22 -7.72
CA ASP A 11 -1.93 -7.13 -8.26
C ASP A 11 -1.50 -7.76 -9.60
N GLY A 12 -0.78 -7.01 -10.44
CA GLY A 12 -0.22 -7.50 -11.69
C GLY A 12 0.81 -8.60 -11.48
N PHE A 13 1.65 -8.51 -10.46
CA PHE A 13 2.60 -9.57 -10.11
C PHE A 13 1.90 -10.83 -9.59
N ALA A 14 0.90 -10.67 -8.73
CA ALA A 14 0.08 -11.80 -8.27
C ALA A 14 -0.62 -12.51 -9.44
N PHE A 15 -1.12 -11.73 -10.41
CA PHE A 15 -1.72 -12.27 -11.64
C PHE A 15 -0.71 -13.01 -12.52
N LEU A 16 0.46 -12.42 -12.78
CA LEU A 16 1.46 -12.97 -13.71
C LEU A 16 2.25 -14.16 -13.15
N LEU A 17 2.64 -14.10 -11.87
CA LEU A 17 3.52 -15.09 -11.25
C LEU A 17 2.75 -16.17 -10.46
N GLY A 18 1.46 -15.96 -10.25
CA GLY A 18 0.61 -16.73 -9.37
C GLY A 18 0.69 -16.24 -7.92
N GLU A 19 -0.47 -16.10 -7.29
CA GLU A 19 -0.62 -15.50 -5.96
C GLU A 19 0.20 -16.22 -4.88
N GLU A 20 0.23 -17.56 -4.86
CA GLU A 20 1.01 -18.33 -3.88
C GLU A 20 2.52 -18.07 -3.99
N ARG A 21 3.02 -17.87 -5.22
CA ARG A 21 4.42 -17.56 -5.45
C ARG A 21 4.73 -16.16 -4.94
N GLU A 22 3.88 -15.20 -5.27
CA GLU A 22 4.04 -13.81 -4.83
C GLU A 22 3.94 -13.67 -3.31
N LEU A 23 3.01 -14.37 -2.66
CA LEU A 23 2.90 -14.39 -1.19
C LEU A 23 4.16 -14.94 -0.52
N ARG A 24 4.76 -16.02 -1.06
CA ARG A 24 6.03 -16.55 -0.54
C ARG A 24 7.17 -15.55 -0.69
N ILE A 25 7.25 -14.86 -1.83
CA ILE A 25 8.23 -13.79 -2.05
C ILE A 25 8.03 -12.66 -1.04
N LEU A 26 6.78 -12.25 -0.81
CA LEU A 26 6.43 -11.21 0.15
C LEU A 26 6.83 -11.58 1.58
N GLN A 27 6.52 -12.80 2.02
CA GLN A 27 6.90 -13.32 3.34
C GLN A 27 8.43 -13.39 3.51
N LYS A 28 9.15 -13.88 2.50
CA LYS A 28 10.61 -13.89 2.50
C LYS A 28 11.18 -12.47 2.64
N ASN A 29 10.68 -11.54 1.84
CA ASN A 29 11.10 -10.14 1.88
C ASN A 29 10.81 -9.48 3.25
N LEU A 30 9.75 -9.88 3.93
CA LEU A 30 9.45 -9.43 5.29
C LEU A 30 10.52 -9.95 6.28
N ALA A 31 10.81 -11.25 6.26
CA ALA A 31 11.82 -11.83 7.12
C ALA A 31 13.20 -11.16 6.93
N GLU A 32 13.58 -10.89 5.67
CA GLU A 32 14.80 -10.14 5.36
C GLU A 32 14.77 -8.71 5.90
N LYS A 33 13.63 -8.02 5.83
CA LYS A 33 13.48 -6.66 6.39
C LYS A 33 13.63 -6.65 7.91
N GLU A 34 13.04 -7.62 8.61
CA GLU A 34 13.18 -7.77 10.07
C GLU A 34 14.61 -8.12 10.49
N ASN A 35 15.25 -9.06 9.78
CA ASN A 35 16.66 -9.37 10.02
C ASN A 35 17.56 -8.15 9.78
N ALA A 36 17.29 -7.41 8.71
CA ALA A 36 18.02 -6.21 8.39
C ALA A 36 17.84 -5.15 9.49
N LEU A 37 16.65 -5.01 10.11
CA LEU A 37 16.41 -4.10 11.24
C LEU A 37 17.39 -4.32 12.40
N ILE A 38 17.72 -5.58 12.68
CA ILE A 38 18.65 -5.96 13.76
C ILE A 38 20.10 -5.70 13.33
N ARG A 39 20.46 -6.01 12.08
CA ARG A 39 21.87 -6.09 11.64
C ARG A 39 22.41 -4.81 11.00
N GLU A 40 21.57 -3.97 10.43
CA GLU A 40 22.00 -2.81 9.65
C GLU A 40 21.65 -1.48 10.34
N LYS A 41 22.60 -0.53 10.33
CA LYS A 41 22.41 0.83 10.87
C LYS A 41 21.85 1.84 9.87
N ARG A 42 21.55 1.43 8.63
CA ARG A 42 21.12 2.34 7.56
C ARG A 42 19.66 2.76 7.70
N LYS A 43 19.32 3.93 7.14
CA LYS A 43 17.92 4.38 7.02
C LYS A 43 17.13 3.43 6.12
N ARG A 44 16.03 2.88 6.64
CA ARG A 44 15.13 1.96 5.92
C ARG A 44 14.42 2.66 4.75
N PRO A 45 14.24 2.00 3.60
CA PRO A 45 13.44 2.56 2.52
C PRO A 45 11.97 2.74 2.94
N ILE A 46 11.32 3.75 2.38
CA ILE A 46 9.85 3.81 2.34
C ILE A 46 9.42 2.99 1.13
N ASN A 47 8.58 1.97 1.34
CA ASN A 47 8.02 1.19 0.25
C ASN A 47 6.56 1.59 0.06
N ILE A 48 6.22 1.99 -1.16
CA ILE A 48 4.86 2.32 -1.57
C ILE A 48 4.42 1.21 -2.52
N THR A 49 3.34 0.51 -2.17
CA THR A 49 2.79 -0.55 -3.00
C THR A 49 1.43 -0.10 -3.51
N LEU A 50 1.32 0.06 -4.82
CA LEU A 50 0.07 0.38 -5.50
C LEU A 50 -0.55 -0.91 -6.00
N LEU A 51 -1.85 -1.07 -5.78
CA LEU A 51 -2.59 -2.26 -6.21
C LEU A 51 -4.02 -1.91 -6.62
N ASN A 52 -4.54 -2.64 -7.60
CA ASN A 52 -5.96 -2.63 -7.87
C ASN A 52 -6.66 -3.68 -6.99
N ARG A 53 -7.54 -3.21 -6.10
CA ARG A 53 -8.27 -4.06 -5.16
C ARG A 53 -9.16 -5.08 -5.85
N ASP A 54 -9.74 -4.75 -7.00
CA ASP A 54 -10.68 -5.61 -7.72
C ASP A 54 -9.97 -6.76 -8.47
N ARG A 55 -8.66 -6.64 -8.66
CA ARG A 55 -7.82 -7.65 -9.32
C ARG A 55 -7.11 -8.59 -8.35
N ALA A 56 -7.08 -8.23 -7.06
CA ALA A 56 -6.40 -8.99 -6.02
C ALA A 56 -7.38 -9.84 -5.22
N SER A 57 -7.00 -11.08 -4.89
CA SER A 57 -7.85 -11.90 -4.02
C SER A 57 -7.91 -11.32 -2.60
N ARG A 58 -8.98 -11.65 -1.86
CA ARG A 58 -9.12 -11.28 -0.44
C ARG A 58 -7.98 -11.82 0.42
N ARG A 59 -7.42 -12.98 0.07
CA ARG A 59 -6.30 -13.58 0.80
C ARG A 59 -5.04 -12.75 0.59
N TYR A 60 -4.75 -12.36 -0.65
CA TYR A 60 -3.61 -11.51 -0.97
C TYR A 60 -3.71 -10.14 -0.29
N LEU A 61 -4.88 -9.50 -0.35
CA LEU A 61 -5.15 -8.23 0.31
C LEU A 61 -4.96 -8.30 1.84
N SER A 62 -5.39 -9.39 2.47
CA SER A 62 -5.19 -9.61 3.92
C SER A 62 -3.71 -9.65 4.30
N TRP A 63 -2.90 -10.36 3.52
CA TRP A 63 -1.44 -10.41 3.74
C TRP A 63 -0.76 -9.06 3.57
N LEU A 64 -1.15 -8.32 2.52
CA LEU A 64 -0.63 -6.97 2.29
C LEU A 64 -1.03 -6.00 3.40
N SER A 65 -2.28 -6.07 3.87
CA SER A 65 -2.78 -5.23 4.96
C SER A 65 -2.07 -5.52 6.29
N LEU A 66 -1.74 -6.79 6.56
CA LEU A 66 -0.96 -7.17 7.73
C LEU A 66 0.43 -6.50 7.72
N TYR A 67 1.11 -6.56 6.57
CA TYR A 67 2.46 -6.01 6.40
C TYR A 67 2.50 -4.47 6.37
N SER A 68 1.48 -3.85 5.79
CA SER A 68 1.50 -2.41 5.54
C SER A 68 1.34 -1.63 6.85
N GLN A 69 2.24 -0.69 7.13
CA GLN A 69 2.10 0.21 8.27
C GLN A 69 1.01 1.27 8.03
N TYR A 70 0.91 1.72 6.77
CA TYR A 70 -0.12 2.64 6.31
C TYR A 70 -0.97 1.94 5.27
N GLN A 71 -2.28 2.16 5.32
CA GLN A 71 -3.20 1.69 4.28
C GLN A 71 -4.10 2.86 3.88
N ILE A 72 -4.07 3.19 2.59
CA ILE A 72 -4.84 4.26 1.98
C ILE A 72 -5.60 3.64 0.81
N ASP A 73 -6.92 3.72 0.87
CA ASP A 73 -7.81 3.24 -0.20
C ASP A 73 -8.32 4.46 -0.97
N PHE A 74 -8.28 4.38 -2.30
CA PHE A 74 -8.87 5.39 -3.19
C PHE A 74 -10.09 4.76 -3.87
N ASN A 75 -11.24 5.42 -3.76
CA ASN A 75 -12.49 4.96 -4.35
C ASN A 75 -13.08 6.06 -5.25
N SER A 76 -13.27 5.75 -6.52
CA SER A 76 -14.08 6.52 -7.45
C SER A 76 -15.51 5.98 -7.45
N GLN A 77 -16.50 6.80 -7.10
CA GLN A 77 -17.91 6.41 -7.26
C GLN A 77 -18.38 6.89 -8.64
N GLU A 78 -18.93 5.99 -9.46
CA GLU A 78 -19.38 6.27 -10.85
C GLU A 78 -20.41 7.42 -10.97
N SER A 79 -20.94 7.92 -9.85
CA SER A 79 -21.96 8.98 -9.79
C SER A 79 -21.54 10.24 -9.03
N GLN A 80 -20.33 10.30 -8.44
CA GLN A 80 -19.85 11.48 -7.72
C GLN A 80 -18.62 12.05 -8.45
N MET A 81 -18.61 13.36 -8.75
CA MET A 81 -17.41 14.06 -9.27
C MET A 81 -16.29 14.13 -8.23
N GLU A 82 -16.54 13.71 -6.99
CA GLU A 82 -15.58 13.72 -5.89
C GLU A 82 -15.05 12.31 -5.62
N GLU A 83 -13.75 12.13 -5.74
CA GLU A 83 -13.08 10.88 -5.41
C GLU A 83 -12.83 10.83 -3.90
N LYS A 84 -12.94 9.65 -3.29
CA LYS A 84 -12.75 9.49 -1.83
C LYS A 84 -11.44 8.79 -1.52
N MET A 85 -10.68 9.36 -0.61
CA MET A 85 -9.48 8.78 -0.03
C MET A 85 -9.77 8.36 1.42
N LEU A 86 -9.67 7.06 1.70
CA LEU A 86 -9.86 6.52 3.04
C LEU A 86 -8.51 6.08 3.61
N ILE A 87 -8.07 6.73 4.69
CA ILE A 87 -6.92 6.28 5.47
C ILE A 87 -7.45 5.23 6.46
N ARG A 88 -7.14 3.95 6.21
CA ARG A 88 -7.61 2.81 7.03
C ARG A 88 -6.70 2.48 8.19
N LYS A 89 -5.39 2.63 7.99
CA LYS A 89 -4.36 2.19 8.94
C LYS A 89 -3.23 3.21 8.97
N SER A 90 -2.74 3.51 10.17
CA SER A 90 -1.58 4.36 10.41
C SER A 90 -0.94 3.98 11.75
N PRO A 91 0.39 4.01 11.88
CA PRO A 91 1.08 3.79 13.15
C PRO A 91 1.13 5.06 14.02
N LEU A 92 0.49 6.16 13.61
CA LEU A 92 0.48 7.40 14.37
C LEU A 92 -0.32 7.24 15.68
N PRO A 93 0.15 7.86 16.79
CA PRO A 93 -0.58 7.79 18.06
C PRO A 93 -1.96 8.43 17.92
N ASN A 94 -2.97 7.81 18.54
CA ASN A 94 -4.38 8.25 18.52
C ASN A 94 -5.04 8.29 17.13
N PHE A 95 -4.47 7.61 16.14
CA PHE A 95 -5.06 7.56 14.81
C PHE A 95 -6.48 6.99 14.81
N LYS A 96 -7.39 7.64 14.08
CA LYS A 96 -8.72 7.13 13.75
C LYS A 96 -8.86 7.07 12.23
N PRO A 97 -9.44 5.99 11.67
CA PRO A 97 -9.73 5.93 10.25
C PRO A 97 -10.50 7.16 9.80
N THR A 98 -10.04 7.79 8.72
CA THR A 98 -10.58 9.08 8.26
C THR A 98 -10.78 9.01 6.75
N THR A 99 -11.92 9.54 6.31
CA THR A 99 -12.25 9.71 4.89
C THR A 99 -12.03 11.17 4.53
N LEU A 100 -11.31 11.41 3.45
CA LEU A 100 -11.05 12.72 2.86
C LEU A 100 -11.55 12.70 1.42
N ASN A 101 -11.95 13.85 0.91
CA ASN A 101 -12.21 14.01 -0.51
C ASN A 101 -10.88 14.31 -1.21
N PHE A 102 -10.67 13.74 -2.39
CA PHE A 102 -9.54 14.09 -3.23
C PHE A 102 -9.99 14.35 -4.66
N LYS A 103 -9.23 15.19 -5.35
CA LYS A 103 -9.38 15.42 -6.79
C LYS A 103 -8.02 15.65 -7.43
N ILE A 104 -7.88 15.23 -8.68
CA ILE A 104 -6.72 15.54 -9.50
C ILE A 104 -7.12 16.63 -10.49
N GLU A 105 -6.55 17.82 -10.32
CA GLU A 105 -6.81 18.98 -11.19
C GLU A 105 -5.49 19.52 -11.72
N ASN A 106 -5.35 19.61 -13.05
CA ASN A 106 -4.11 20.07 -13.70
C ASN A 106 -2.84 19.33 -13.23
N GLY A 107 -2.95 18.01 -13.00
CA GLY A 107 -1.87 17.16 -12.49
C GLY A 107 -1.51 17.37 -11.02
N LYS A 108 -2.28 18.17 -10.28
CA LYS A 108 -2.12 18.39 -8.84
C LYS A 108 -3.16 17.60 -8.07
N VAL A 109 -2.72 16.98 -6.97
CA VAL A 109 -3.61 16.31 -6.03
C VAL A 109 -4.09 17.35 -5.01
N HIS A 110 -5.40 17.56 -4.95
CA HIS A 110 -6.06 18.33 -3.92
C HIS A 110 -6.74 17.38 -2.95
N ILE A 111 -6.56 17.60 -1.65
CA ILE A 111 -7.16 16.80 -0.58
C ILE A 111 -7.88 17.76 0.35
N THR A 112 -9.15 17.50 0.62
CA THR A 112 -10.04 18.31 1.47
C THR A 112 -10.76 17.46 2.48
#